data_AF-A0A9Q0CPZ9-F1
#
_entry.id   AF-A0A9Q0CPZ9-F1
#
_cell.length_a   1.000
_cell.length_b   1.000
_cell.length_c   1.000
_cell.angle_alpha   90.00
_cell.angle_beta   90.00
_cell.angle_gamma   90.00
#
_symmetry.space_group_name_H-M   'P 1'
#
loop_
_entity.id
_entity.type
_entity.pdbx_description
1 polymer ?
#
loop_
_entity_poly.entity_id
_entity_poly.type
_entity_poly.pdbx_seq_one_letter_code
_entity_poly.pdbx_strand_id
1 'polypeptide(L)'
;MAYSISNSSFLLSRPSPCHKTSLAATSHSFLSLHSATTARQFSSLSAARIRRGRVCAAVAIEKEVPENERPETFLRSADPAAVSTSVRARFEKMIREVQDEVCAALEVADGTGKFKEDVWSRPGGGGGISRVLQDGAIFEKAGVNVSVVYGTMPPDAYRAAKGNAGADNGGAKAGPVPFFAAGISSVLHPKNPFAPTLHFNYRYFETDAPKDAPGAPRQWWFGGGTDLTPSYIIEEDVKHFHSIQKKACDKFDPTFYPRFKKWCDDYFYIKHRGERRGLGGIFFDDLNDYDQEMLLGFATECAKSVVPAYIPIIEKRKDTPFTEEHKAWQQLRRGRYVEFNLVYDRGTTFGLKTGGRIESILVSLPLTARWQYDHQPDVGSEEWKLLDACINPKEWL
;
A
#
# COMPACT_ATOMS: atom_id res chain seq x y z
N MET A 1 -23.26 29.66 44.54
CA MET A 1 -23.17 31.01 43.95
C MET A 1 -22.59 30.80 42.54
N ALA A 2 -23.33 30.84 41.42
CA ALA A 2 -24.23 31.90 40.89
C ALA A 2 -23.44 33.19 40.58
N TYR A 3 -23.51 33.85 39.41
CA TYR A 3 -24.39 33.80 38.21
C TYR A 3 -23.54 33.72 36.91
N SER A 4 -23.98 33.35 35.69
CA SER A 4 -25.30 33.01 35.07
C SER A 4 -26.17 34.15 34.48
N ILE A 5 -25.88 34.58 33.24
CA ILE A 5 -26.68 35.39 32.26
C ILE A 5 -26.05 35.16 30.86
N SER A 6 -26.69 35.22 29.68
CA SER A 6 -28.03 34.90 29.13
C SER A 6 -28.19 35.66 27.78
N ASN A 7 -28.54 34.93 26.71
CA ASN A 7 -29.25 35.34 25.47
C ASN A 7 -28.81 36.53 24.59
N SER A 8 -28.65 36.26 23.28
CA SER A 8 -29.63 36.60 22.21
C SER A 8 -29.17 35.99 20.87
N SER A 9 -29.89 35.04 20.25
CA SER A 9 -31.10 35.21 19.41
C SER A 9 -30.81 35.78 18.01
N PHE A 10 -30.75 34.90 16.99
CA PHE A 10 -31.11 35.25 15.62
C PHE A 10 -31.98 34.14 15.00
N LEU A 11 -33.20 34.50 14.63
CA LEU A 11 -34.17 33.71 13.87
C LEU A 11 -34.21 34.23 12.43
N LEU A 12 -34.51 33.33 11.48
CA LEU A 12 -35.08 33.51 10.12
C LEU A 12 -34.57 32.33 9.25
N SER A 13 -35.34 31.63 8.41
CA SER A 13 -36.79 31.39 8.34
C SER A 13 -37.01 30.27 7.31
N ARG A 14 -37.81 29.24 7.63
CA ARG A 14 -38.24 28.23 6.64
C ARG A 14 -39.42 28.76 5.81
N PRO A 15 -39.58 28.33 4.56
CA PRO A 15 -40.88 28.12 3.94
C PRO A 15 -41.24 26.62 3.88
N SER A 16 -42.53 26.34 3.75
CA SER A 16 -43.16 25.00 3.70
C SER A 16 -44.42 25.10 2.81
N PRO A 17 -45.09 24.00 2.40
CA PRO A 17 -45.38 23.82 0.96
C PRO A 17 -46.87 23.75 0.56
N CYS A 18 -47.18 24.04 -0.71
CA CYS A 18 -48.27 23.39 -1.46
C CYS A 18 -48.33 23.82 -2.94
N HIS A 19 -48.36 22.88 -3.90
CA HIS A 19 -49.60 22.39 -4.52
C HIS A 19 -49.34 21.36 -5.65
N LYS A 20 -50.37 20.57 -5.97
CA LYS A 20 -50.40 19.55 -7.03
C LYS A 20 -50.89 20.15 -8.36
N THR A 21 -50.39 19.66 -9.49
CA THR A 21 -51.22 19.43 -10.70
C THR A 21 -50.65 18.30 -11.56
N SER A 22 -51.53 17.66 -12.32
CA SER A 22 -51.31 16.46 -13.15
C SER A 22 -51.14 16.81 -14.64
N LEU A 23 -50.98 15.77 -15.49
CA LEU A 23 -50.91 15.71 -16.97
C LEU A 23 -49.49 15.74 -17.56
N ALA A 24 -49.17 15.07 -18.67
CA ALA A 24 -49.72 13.86 -19.31
C ALA A 24 -48.70 13.38 -20.35
N ALA A 25 -48.81 12.14 -20.84
CA ALA A 25 -47.86 11.60 -21.82
C ALA A 25 -48.17 12.03 -23.27
N THR A 26 -47.13 12.15 -24.09
CA THR A 26 -47.19 11.81 -25.54
C THR A 26 -45.83 11.31 -26.03
N SER A 27 -45.86 10.16 -26.71
CA SER A 27 -44.79 9.65 -27.55
C SER A 27 -44.86 10.27 -28.95
N HIS A 28 -43.74 10.32 -29.68
CA HIS A 28 -43.74 10.14 -31.13
C HIS A 28 -42.38 9.63 -31.61
N SER A 29 -42.40 8.80 -32.65
CA SER A 29 -41.24 8.07 -33.18
C SER A 29 -41.00 8.40 -34.65
N PHE A 30 -39.76 8.15 -35.11
CA PHE A 30 -39.33 8.02 -36.51
C PHE A 30 -39.50 9.22 -37.47
N LEU A 31 -38.38 9.63 -38.05
CA LEU A 31 -38.23 9.64 -39.52
C LEU A 31 -36.75 9.60 -39.93
N SER A 32 -36.45 8.76 -40.92
CA SER A 32 -35.15 8.67 -41.61
C SER A 32 -35.27 9.37 -42.95
N LEU A 33 -34.20 10.04 -43.42
CA LEU A 33 -34.06 10.46 -44.81
C LEU A 33 -32.58 10.59 -45.20
N HIS A 34 -32.28 10.19 -46.44
CA HIS A 34 -30.93 10.06 -46.99
C HIS A 34 -30.52 11.28 -47.85
N SER A 35 -29.20 11.47 -47.94
CA SER A 35 -28.46 12.07 -49.07
C SER A 35 -28.72 13.52 -49.49
N ALA A 36 -27.67 14.35 -49.44
CA ALA A 36 -27.13 14.97 -50.66
C ALA A 36 -25.72 15.55 -50.43
N THR A 37 -24.86 15.41 -51.43
CA THR A 37 -23.48 15.90 -51.47
C THR A 37 -23.40 17.41 -51.76
N THR A 38 -22.48 18.15 -51.12
CA THR A 38 -21.94 19.39 -51.71
C THR A 38 -20.50 19.63 -51.23
N ALA A 39 -19.56 19.59 -52.16
CA ALA A 39 -18.18 19.97 -51.89
C ALA A 39 -18.03 21.50 -51.85
N ARG A 40 -17.32 22.03 -50.85
CA ARG A 40 -16.78 23.40 -50.88
C ARG A 40 -15.27 23.34 -50.65
N GLN A 41 -14.53 23.84 -51.63
CA GLN A 41 -13.11 24.13 -51.49
C GLN A 41 -12.91 25.20 -50.42
N PHE A 42 -11.89 25.03 -49.58
CA PHE A 42 -11.31 26.13 -48.83
C PHE A 42 -9.81 26.21 -49.07
N SER A 43 -9.35 27.44 -49.25
CA SER A 43 -8.01 27.81 -49.70
C SER A 43 -6.93 27.60 -48.65
N SER A 44 -5.69 27.52 -49.12
CA SER A 44 -4.47 27.41 -48.32
C SER A 44 -4.38 28.38 -47.14
N LEU A 45 -4.03 27.84 -45.97
CA LEU A 45 -3.55 28.63 -44.83
C LEU A 45 -2.18 28.13 -44.35
N SER A 46 -1.24 29.07 -44.35
CA SER A 46 0.08 29.12 -43.72
C SER A 46 0.56 27.91 -42.90
N ALA A 47 1.72 27.37 -43.27
CA ALA A 47 2.43 26.35 -42.51
C ALA A 47 2.94 26.89 -41.16
N ALA A 48 2.16 26.68 -40.09
CA ALA A 48 2.59 26.97 -38.73
C ALA A 48 3.76 26.03 -38.32
N ARG A 49 4.91 26.62 -37.95
CA ARG A 49 6.06 25.88 -37.40
C ARG A 49 5.65 25.17 -36.11
N ILE A 50 5.41 23.86 -36.19
CA ILE A 50 5.28 23.00 -35.01
C ILE A 50 6.61 23.05 -34.26
N ARG A 51 6.64 23.75 -33.12
CA ARG A 51 7.70 23.58 -32.13
C ARG A 51 7.62 22.14 -31.64
N ARG A 52 8.52 21.27 -32.13
CA ARG A 52 8.77 19.97 -31.52
C ARG A 52 9.18 20.22 -30.08
N GLY A 53 8.24 20.05 -29.14
CA GLY A 53 8.58 19.97 -27.74
C GLY A 53 9.61 18.86 -27.56
N ARG A 54 10.66 19.11 -26.78
CA ARG A 54 11.53 18.03 -26.32
C ARG A 54 10.65 17.09 -25.52
N VAL A 55 10.34 15.93 -26.10
CA VAL A 55 9.97 14.76 -25.31
C VAL A 55 11.16 14.53 -24.39
N CYS A 56 11.00 14.75 -23.09
CA CYS A 56 11.98 14.30 -22.12
C CYS A 56 12.20 12.81 -22.37
N ALA A 57 13.43 12.41 -22.65
CA ALA A 57 13.75 11.00 -22.79
C ALA A 57 13.24 10.29 -21.54
N ALA A 58 12.50 9.19 -21.74
CA ALA A 58 12.20 8.30 -20.63
C ALA A 58 13.54 7.94 -19.98
N VAL A 59 13.63 8.07 -18.66
CA VAL A 59 14.81 7.63 -17.92
C VAL A 59 15.02 6.18 -18.30
N ALA A 60 16.19 5.87 -18.86
CA ALA A 60 16.50 4.51 -19.27
C ALA A 60 16.41 3.63 -18.02
N ILE A 61 15.47 2.69 -18.02
CA ILE A 61 15.32 1.73 -16.93
C ILE A 61 16.52 0.79 -17.01
N GLU A 62 17.54 1.07 -16.21
CA GLU A 62 18.71 0.21 -16.06
C GLU A 62 18.27 -1.10 -15.41
N LYS A 63 18.11 -2.13 -16.25
CA LYS A 63 17.62 -3.44 -15.87
C LYS A 63 18.48 -4.04 -14.76
N GLU A 64 17.83 -4.64 -13.77
CA GLU A 64 18.49 -5.34 -12.67
C GLU A 64 19.34 -6.51 -13.16
N VAL A 65 20.44 -6.76 -12.46
CA VAL A 65 21.33 -7.89 -12.71
C VAL A 65 20.98 -9.00 -11.71
N PRO A 66 20.65 -10.23 -12.18
CA PRO A 66 20.50 -11.38 -11.30
C PRO A 66 21.84 -11.73 -10.64
N GLU A 67 21.82 -12.00 -9.34
CA GLU A 67 22.99 -12.46 -8.58
C GLU A 67 22.84 -13.95 -8.27
N ASN A 68 23.95 -14.70 -8.34
CA ASN A 68 23.93 -16.15 -8.08
C ASN A 68 23.85 -16.49 -6.58
N GLU A 69 24.31 -15.59 -5.72
CA GLU A 69 24.44 -15.81 -4.27
C GLU A 69 23.99 -14.57 -3.49
N ARG A 70 23.50 -14.77 -2.26
CA ARG A 70 23.10 -13.70 -1.34
C ARG A 70 24.35 -13.01 -0.78
N PRO A 71 24.63 -11.72 -1.07
CA PRO A 71 25.76 -11.03 -0.45
C PRO A 71 25.51 -10.82 1.05
N GLU A 72 26.58 -10.79 1.84
CA GLU A 72 26.53 -10.57 3.30
C GLU A 72 25.71 -9.30 3.66
N THR A 73 25.96 -8.22 2.94
CA THR A 73 25.23 -6.94 3.01
C THR A 73 25.05 -6.36 1.62
N PHE A 74 23.98 -5.59 1.41
CA PHE A 74 23.80 -4.78 0.20
C PHE A 74 24.33 -3.34 0.35
N LEU A 75 24.78 -2.91 1.55
CA LEU A 75 25.32 -1.56 1.81
C LEU A 75 26.55 -1.25 0.93
N ARG A 76 26.88 0.04 0.76
CA ARG A 76 28.07 0.44 0.01
C ARG A 76 29.32 0.11 0.81
N SER A 77 30.37 -0.38 0.17
CA SER A 77 31.69 -0.61 0.80
C SER A 77 32.31 0.65 1.40
N ALA A 78 31.90 1.84 0.94
CA ALA A 78 32.34 3.14 1.43
C ALA A 78 31.37 3.80 2.42
N ASP A 79 30.23 3.17 2.74
CA ASP A 79 29.38 3.68 3.82
C ASP A 79 30.12 3.53 5.16
N PRO A 80 30.21 4.59 6.00
CA PRO A 80 30.56 4.42 7.42
C PRO A 80 29.60 3.46 8.15
N ALA A 81 28.45 3.19 7.53
CA ALA A 81 27.44 2.23 7.95
C ALA A 81 27.82 0.75 7.73
N ALA A 82 28.91 0.42 7.01
CA ALA A 82 29.47 -0.94 7.01
C ALA A 82 29.99 -1.37 8.40
N VAL A 83 30.13 -0.43 9.34
CA VAL A 83 30.24 -0.71 10.77
C VAL A 83 28.88 -1.18 11.29
N SER A 84 28.86 -2.39 11.88
CA SER A 84 27.65 -3.13 12.32
C SER A 84 26.74 -2.40 13.32
N THR A 85 27.18 -1.27 13.88
CA THR A 85 26.45 -0.46 14.86
C THR A 85 25.57 0.62 14.22
N SER A 86 25.65 0.85 12.90
CA SER A 86 24.80 1.86 12.24
C SER A 86 23.32 1.48 12.20
N VAL A 87 22.42 2.46 12.12
CA VAL A 87 20.98 2.20 11.93
C VAL A 87 20.72 1.50 10.59
N ARG A 88 21.44 1.85 9.51
CA ARG A 88 21.31 1.19 8.20
C ARG A 88 21.66 -0.29 8.25
N ALA A 89 22.80 -0.65 8.86
CA ALA A 89 23.22 -2.05 8.98
C ALA A 89 22.29 -2.85 9.89
N ARG A 90 21.90 -2.29 11.04
CA ARG A 90 20.96 -2.95 11.96
C ARG A 90 19.58 -3.12 11.35
N PHE A 91 19.10 -2.15 10.56
CA PHE A 91 17.84 -2.26 9.84
C PHE A 91 17.91 -3.27 8.68
N GLU A 92 18.97 -3.27 7.85
CA GLU A 92 19.17 -4.32 6.83
C GLU A 92 19.20 -5.72 7.48
N LYS A 93 19.97 -5.88 8.56
CA LYS A 93 20.04 -7.15 9.27
C LYS A 93 18.66 -7.58 9.77
N MET A 94 17.92 -6.68 10.42
CA MET A 94 16.57 -6.97 10.93
C MET A 94 15.61 -7.40 9.82
N ILE A 95 15.54 -6.67 8.69
CA ILE A 95 14.61 -7.03 7.61
C ILE A 95 15.00 -8.34 6.91
N ARG A 96 16.29 -8.68 6.87
CA ARG A 96 16.79 -9.98 6.39
C ARG A 96 16.41 -11.12 7.33
N GLU A 97 16.63 -10.94 8.64
CA GLU A 97 16.23 -11.91 9.67
C GLU A 97 14.72 -12.17 9.64
N VAL A 98 13.90 -11.10 9.56
CA VAL A 98 12.44 -11.23 9.46
C VAL A 98 12.00 -11.90 8.14
N GLN A 99 12.70 -11.68 7.02
CA GLN A 99 12.44 -12.42 5.77
C GLN A 99 12.72 -13.92 5.94
N ASP A 100 13.81 -14.27 6.63
CA ASP A 100 14.17 -15.66 6.92
C ASP A 100 13.15 -16.32 7.88
N GLU A 101 12.80 -15.66 8.99
CA GLU A 101 11.79 -16.10 9.97
C GLU A 101 10.39 -16.29 9.33
N VAL A 102 9.91 -15.29 8.57
CA VAL A 102 8.58 -15.33 7.94
C VAL A 102 8.51 -16.40 6.86
N CYS A 103 9.52 -16.51 5.97
CA CYS A 103 9.53 -17.56 4.95
C CYS A 103 9.55 -18.96 5.57
N ALA A 104 10.38 -19.20 6.58
CA ALA A 104 10.43 -20.50 7.27
C ALA A 104 9.08 -20.87 7.91
N ALA A 105 8.43 -19.92 8.60
CA ALA A 105 7.14 -20.15 9.23
C ALA A 105 6.02 -20.45 8.20
N LEU A 106 6.05 -19.78 7.04
CA LEU A 106 5.09 -20.00 5.96
C LEU A 106 5.30 -21.35 5.24
N GLU A 107 6.54 -21.79 5.01
CA GLU A 107 6.82 -23.12 4.46
C GLU A 107 6.41 -24.24 5.41
N VAL A 108 6.57 -24.06 6.72
CA VAL A 108 6.09 -25.02 7.73
C VAL A 108 4.57 -25.09 7.73
N ALA A 109 3.88 -23.96 7.65
CA ALA A 109 2.41 -23.91 7.61
C ALA A 109 1.84 -24.52 6.31
N ASP A 110 2.51 -24.32 5.17
CA ASP A 110 2.14 -24.90 3.87
C ASP A 110 2.45 -26.39 3.76
N GLY A 111 3.58 -26.82 4.33
CA GLY A 111 4.02 -28.22 4.35
C GLY A 111 4.58 -28.74 3.01
N THR A 112 4.29 -28.09 1.88
CA THR A 112 4.72 -28.55 0.53
C THR A 112 5.37 -27.47 -0.31
N GLY A 113 4.82 -26.25 -0.31
CA GLY A 113 5.32 -25.11 -1.04
C GLY A 113 6.68 -24.65 -0.51
N LYS A 114 7.55 -24.22 -1.42
CA LYS A 114 8.87 -23.67 -1.13
C LYS A 114 9.03 -22.30 -1.78
N PHE A 115 9.73 -21.40 -1.11
CA PHE A 115 10.09 -20.11 -1.70
C PHE A 115 11.21 -20.29 -2.73
N LYS A 116 10.95 -19.85 -3.96
CA LYS A 116 12.02 -19.55 -4.91
C LYS A 116 12.64 -18.21 -4.52
N GLU A 117 13.95 -18.20 -4.30
CA GLU A 117 14.74 -16.99 -4.07
C GLU A 117 15.31 -16.45 -5.39
N ASP A 118 15.04 -15.17 -5.67
CA ASP A 118 15.69 -14.37 -6.71
C ASP A 118 16.51 -13.26 -6.03
N VAL A 119 17.84 -13.39 -6.01
CA VAL A 119 18.75 -12.32 -5.59
C VAL A 119 19.07 -11.44 -6.80
N TRP A 120 19.11 -10.12 -6.60
CA TRP A 120 19.39 -9.17 -7.68
C TRP A 120 20.11 -7.91 -7.17
N SER A 121 20.90 -7.29 -8.05
CA SER A 121 21.51 -5.97 -7.86
C SER A 121 20.99 -4.97 -8.90
N ARG A 122 21.18 -3.67 -8.63
CA ARG A 122 20.85 -2.57 -9.56
C ARG A 122 22.11 -1.78 -9.91
N PRO A 123 22.36 -1.44 -11.20
CA PRO A 123 23.55 -0.67 -11.59
C PRO A 123 23.67 0.68 -10.87
N GLY A 124 22.54 1.36 -10.62
CA GLY A 124 22.48 2.57 -9.80
C GLY A 124 22.73 2.39 -8.30
N GLY A 125 23.04 1.19 -7.81
CA GLY A 125 23.52 0.92 -6.43
C GLY A 125 22.53 0.21 -5.49
N GLY A 126 22.97 -0.90 -4.90
CA GLY A 126 22.18 -1.74 -3.99
C GLY A 126 21.52 -2.92 -4.72
N GLY A 127 20.49 -3.51 -4.12
CA GLY A 127 19.84 -4.71 -4.63
C GLY A 127 18.66 -5.17 -3.78
N GLY A 128 18.35 -6.46 -3.88
CA GLY A 128 17.31 -7.09 -3.08
C GLY A 128 17.29 -8.61 -3.19
N ILE A 129 16.42 -9.21 -2.37
CA ILE A 129 16.13 -10.64 -2.31
C ILE A 129 14.62 -10.75 -2.43
N SER A 130 14.13 -11.28 -3.55
CA SER A 130 12.69 -11.55 -3.73
C SER A 130 12.43 -13.03 -3.51
N ARG A 131 11.60 -13.37 -2.53
CA ARG A 131 11.18 -14.75 -2.29
C ARG A 131 9.73 -14.90 -2.69
N VAL A 132 9.46 -15.84 -3.59
CA VAL A 132 8.10 -16.15 -4.06
C VAL A 132 7.80 -17.64 -3.90
N LEU A 133 6.74 -17.94 -3.16
CA LEU A 133 6.09 -19.25 -3.13
C LEU A 133 4.80 -19.10 -3.94
N GLN A 134 4.56 -20.00 -4.89
CA GLN A 134 3.36 -20.03 -5.70
C GLN A 134 2.86 -21.47 -5.81
N ASP A 135 1.54 -21.65 -5.97
CA ASP A 135 0.91 -22.96 -6.17
C ASP A 135 1.15 -23.96 -5.02
N GLY A 136 1.33 -23.44 -3.80
CA GLY A 136 1.43 -24.23 -2.56
C GLY A 136 0.09 -24.88 -2.16
N ALA A 137 0.15 -25.73 -1.13
CA ALA A 137 -1.04 -26.36 -0.59
C ALA A 137 -1.96 -25.34 0.09
N ILE A 138 -1.38 -24.41 0.84
CA ILE A 138 -2.08 -23.43 1.67
C ILE A 138 -1.98 -22.03 1.08
N PHE A 139 -0.81 -21.63 0.57
CA PHE A 139 -0.62 -20.35 -0.10
C PHE A 139 -0.68 -20.51 -1.62
N GLU A 140 -1.70 -19.90 -2.23
CA GLU A 140 -1.84 -19.85 -3.69
C GLU A 140 -0.73 -18.98 -4.29
N LYS A 141 -0.39 -17.88 -3.61
CA LYS A 141 0.79 -17.05 -3.88
C LYS A 141 1.22 -16.30 -2.61
N ALA A 142 2.51 -16.30 -2.31
CA ALA A 142 3.11 -15.57 -1.21
C ALA A 142 4.43 -14.93 -1.67
N GLY A 143 4.55 -13.61 -1.50
CA GLY A 143 5.78 -12.86 -1.76
C GLY A 143 6.34 -12.28 -0.47
N VAL A 144 7.64 -12.43 -0.24
CA VAL A 144 8.38 -11.78 0.87
C VAL A 144 9.66 -11.19 0.30
N ASN A 145 9.66 -9.88 0.07
CA ASN A 145 10.72 -9.19 -0.66
C ASN A 145 11.48 -8.24 0.27
N VAL A 146 12.81 -8.38 0.29
CA VAL A 146 13.75 -7.41 0.89
C VAL A 146 14.38 -6.59 -0.23
N SER A 147 14.50 -5.29 -0.01
CA SER A 147 15.23 -4.37 -0.89
C SER A 147 16.08 -3.43 -0.07
N VAL A 148 17.30 -3.16 -0.53
CA VAL A 148 18.26 -2.24 0.07
C VAL A 148 18.88 -1.46 -1.09
N VAL A 149 18.43 -0.22 -1.27
CA VAL A 149 18.65 0.56 -2.48
C VAL A 149 19.15 1.95 -2.13
N TYR A 150 20.12 2.45 -2.88
CA TYR A 150 20.70 3.76 -2.66
C TYR A 150 21.11 4.40 -3.97
N GLY A 151 21.11 5.72 -4.05
CA GLY A 151 21.47 6.43 -5.27
C GLY A 151 21.45 7.92 -5.05
N THR A 152 21.08 8.66 -6.08
CA THR A 152 20.95 10.12 -6.03
C THR A 152 19.60 10.54 -6.61
N MET A 153 18.78 11.21 -5.82
CA MET A 153 17.45 11.66 -6.23
C MET A 153 17.50 13.03 -6.90
N PRO A 154 16.79 13.22 -8.03
CA PRO A 154 16.44 14.54 -8.53
C PRO A 154 15.58 15.30 -7.49
N PRO A 155 15.63 16.65 -7.46
CA PRO A 155 14.86 17.45 -6.49
C PRO A 155 13.35 17.19 -6.50
N ASP A 156 12.79 16.81 -7.66
CA ASP A 156 11.37 16.47 -7.80
C ASP A 156 11.01 15.15 -7.11
N ALA A 157 11.91 14.16 -7.16
CA ALA A 157 11.72 12.89 -6.46
C ALA A 157 11.82 13.06 -4.94
N TYR A 158 12.73 13.94 -4.46
CA TYR A 158 12.83 14.29 -3.04
C TYR A 158 11.54 14.92 -2.51
N ARG A 159 10.90 15.79 -3.29
CA ARG A 159 9.58 16.36 -2.96
C ARG A 159 8.47 15.30 -2.94
N ALA A 160 8.48 14.35 -3.89
CA ALA A 160 7.49 13.27 -3.94
C ALA A 160 7.61 12.26 -2.78
N ALA A 161 8.84 12.00 -2.31
CA ALA A 161 9.08 11.09 -1.19
C ALA A 161 8.54 11.61 0.16
N LYS A 162 8.37 12.93 0.31
CA LYS A 162 8.02 13.61 1.57
C LYS A 162 6.53 13.61 1.92
N GLY A 163 5.68 12.93 1.14
CA GLY A 163 4.22 12.82 1.36
C GLY A 163 3.39 14.10 1.17
N ASN A 164 3.97 15.28 1.45
CA ASN A 164 3.34 16.59 1.41
C ASN A 164 4.05 17.52 0.42
N ALA A 165 3.27 18.35 -0.27
CA ALA A 165 3.77 19.48 -1.06
C ALA A 165 4.31 20.57 -0.12
N GLY A 166 5.54 20.36 0.38
CA GLY A 166 6.28 21.36 1.13
C GLY A 166 6.36 22.66 0.33
N ALA A 167 5.96 23.76 0.95
CA ALA A 167 5.82 25.06 0.29
C ALA A 167 7.10 25.47 -0.46
N ASP A 168 6.90 26.12 -1.61
CA ASP A 168 7.96 26.66 -2.45
C ASP A 168 8.58 27.89 -1.74
N ASN A 169 9.45 27.64 -0.76
CA ASN A 169 10.04 28.63 0.15
C ASN A 169 11.07 29.56 -0.52
N GLY A 170 10.93 29.84 -1.82
CA GLY A 170 11.72 30.82 -2.59
C GLY A 170 13.24 30.58 -2.60
N GLY A 171 13.70 29.44 -2.09
CA GLY A 171 15.09 29.13 -1.80
C GLY A 171 15.76 28.28 -2.86
N ALA A 172 17.09 28.30 -2.87
CA ALA A 172 17.94 27.63 -3.86
C ALA A 172 17.45 26.23 -4.25
N LYS A 173 17.40 25.96 -5.57
CA LYS A 173 17.14 24.62 -6.09
C LYS A 173 18.17 23.66 -5.51
N ALA A 174 17.70 22.71 -4.69
CA ALA A 174 18.55 21.67 -4.15
C ALA A 174 19.31 20.97 -5.29
N GLY A 175 20.58 20.64 -5.04
CA GLY A 175 21.34 19.77 -5.92
C GLY A 175 20.81 18.32 -5.89
N PRO A 176 21.40 17.41 -6.67
CA PRO A 176 21.12 15.98 -6.55
C PRO A 176 21.41 15.50 -5.11
N VAL A 177 20.41 14.89 -4.45
CA VAL A 177 20.53 14.48 -3.03
C VAL A 177 20.78 12.97 -2.96
N PRO A 178 21.89 12.50 -2.38
CA PRO A 178 22.09 11.06 -2.21
C PRO A 178 21.13 10.50 -1.16
N PHE A 179 20.63 9.29 -1.41
CA PHE A 179 19.64 8.64 -0.56
C PHE A 179 19.97 7.17 -0.32
N PHE A 180 19.39 6.66 0.77
CA PHE A 180 19.31 5.27 1.19
C PHE A 180 17.85 4.93 1.48
N ALA A 181 17.39 3.78 1.01
CA ALA A 181 16.12 3.20 1.39
C ALA A 181 16.29 1.69 1.56
N ALA A 182 15.81 1.15 2.68
CA ALA A 182 15.76 -0.29 2.90
C ALA A 182 14.37 -0.68 3.39
N GLY A 183 13.92 -1.90 3.07
CA GLY A 183 12.67 -2.41 3.61
C GLY A 183 12.35 -3.84 3.21
N ILE A 184 11.52 -4.46 4.05
CA ILE A 184 10.79 -5.69 3.75
C ILE A 184 9.36 -5.35 3.36
N SER A 185 8.83 -6.03 2.34
CA SER A 185 7.44 -5.94 1.92
C SER A 185 6.92 -7.32 1.55
N SER A 186 5.70 -7.63 1.97
CA SER A 186 5.10 -8.93 1.74
C SER A 186 3.60 -8.84 1.49
N VAL A 187 3.12 -9.72 0.62
CA VAL A 187 1.70 -10.03 0.45
C VAL A 187 1.53 -11.54 0.40
N LEU A 188 0.59 -12.04 1.18
CA LEU A 188 0.34 -13.47 1.38
C LEU A 188 -1.12 -13.75 1.01
N HIS A 189 -1.37 -14.58 -0.01
CA HIS A 189 -2.70 -14.96 -0.47
C HIS A 189 -2.96 -16.45 -0.25
N PRO A 190 -3.65 -16.81 0.85
CA PRO A 190 -4.10 -18.18 1.06
C PRO A 190 -5.08 -18.66 -0.02
N LYS A 191 -5.06 -19.98 -0.26
CA LYS A 191 -5.94 -20.69 -1.18
C LYS A 191 -7.36 -20.83 -0.62
N ASN A 192 -7.49 -21.04 0.68
CA ASN A 192 -8.76 -21.19 1.39
C ASN A 192 -9.45 -19.82 1.61
N PRO A 193 -10.74 -19.63 1.26
CA PRO A 193 -11.49 -18.39 1.50
C PRO A 193 -11.54 -17.93 2.96
N PHE A 194 -11.49 -18.86 3.92
CA PHE A 194 -11.53 -18.55 5.35
C PHE A 194 -10.17 -18.17 5.94
N ALA A 195 -9.08 -18.39 5.20
CA ALA A 195 -7.75 -17.92 5.55
C ALA A 195 -7.52 -16.51 4.95
N PRO A 196 -7.27 -15.47 5.77
CA PRO A 196 -7.21 -14.09 5.29
C PRO A 196 -5.95 -13.80 4.47
N THR A 197 -6.06 -12.90 3.50
CA THR A 197 -4.86 -12.29 2.90
C THR A 197 -4.19 -11.38 3.94
N LEU A 198 -2.87 -11.40 4.00
CA LEU A 198 -2.06 -10.48 4.82
C LEU A 198 -1.17 -9.62 3.93
N HIS A 199 -0.99 -8.36 4.32
CA HIS A 199 0.12 -7.53 3.86
C HIS A 199 0.91 -7.02 5.05
N PHE A 200 2.24 -6.91 4.89
CA PHE A 200 3.07 -6.11 5.77
C PHE A 200 4.20 -5.42 5.01
N ASN A 201 4.61 -4.27 5.52
CA ASN A 201 5.76 -3.52 5.03
C ASN A 201 6.47 -2.89 6.23
N TYR A 202 7.80 -2.92 6.23
CA TYR A 202 8.62 -2.14 7.16
C TYR A 202 9.81 -1.58 6.40
N ARG A 203 9.95 -0.25 6.41
CA ARG A 203 10.96 0.48 5.64
C ARG A 203 11.61 1.60 6.47
N TYR A 204 12.84 1.90 6.11
CA TYR A 204 13.61 3.02 6.60
C TYR A 204 14.17 3.79 5.40
N PHE A 205 14.03 5.11 5.42
CA PHE A 205 14.56 6.01 4.41
C PHE A 205 15.49 7.04 5.07
N GLU A 206 16.56 7.42 4.37
CA GLU A 206 17.48 8.48 4.80
C GLU A 206 18.18 9.16 3.62
N THR A 207 18.47 10.45 3.73
CA THR A 207 19.35 11.19 2.81
C THR A 207 20.73 11.43 3.39
N ASP A 208 21.79 11.40 2.57
CA ASP A 208 23.18 11.69 3.00
C ASP A 208 23.53 13.19 3.03
N ALA A 209 22.54 14.08 2.95
CA ALA A 209 22.79 15.52 2.98
C ALA A 209 23.39 15.99 4.32
N PRO A 210 24.24 17.03 4.33
CA PRO A 210 24.61 17.74 5.55
C PRO A 210 23.38 18.24 6.33
N LYS A 211 23.47 18.31 7.66
CA LYS A 211 22.35 18.76 8.52
C LYS A 211 21.84 20.14 8.14
N ASP A 212 22.73 21.04 7.74
CA ASP A 212 22.44 22.46 7.46
C ASP A 212 22.43 22.80 5.96
N ALA A 213 22.29 21.81 5.08
CA ALA A 213 22.32 22.02 3.63
C ALA A 213 21.11 22.85 3.15
N PRO A 214 21.31 24.05 2.55
CA PRO A 214 20.22 24.90 2.11
C PRO A 214 19.30 24.20 1.09
N GLY A 215 18.01 24.12 1.41
CA GLY A 215 16.98 23.53 0.55
C GLY A 215 16.83 21.99 0.64
N ALA A 216 17.80 21.27 1.19
CA ALA A 216 17.73 19.81 1.35
C ALA A 216 18.60 19.30 2.53
N PRO A 217 18.22 19.58 3.80
CA PRO A 217 18.93 19.07 4.97
C PRO A 217 18.75 17.54 5.14
N ARG A 218 19.63 16.90 5.94
CA ARG A 218 19.51 15.48 6.31
C ARG A 218 18.11 15.19 6.82
N GLN A 219 17.40 14.28 6.15
CA GLN A 219 16.12 13.73 6.60
C GLN A 219 16.23 12.21 6.68
N TRP A 220 15.50 11.64 7.63
CA TRP A 220 15.27 10.20 7.77
C TRP A 220 13.86 10.00 8.31
N TRP A 221 13.29 8.82 8.07
CA TRP A 221 12.04 8.39 8.68
C TRP A 221 11.86 6.87 8.58
N PHE A 222 11.03 6.33 9.45
CA PHE A 222 10.48 4.99 9.32
C PHE A 222 9.08 5.04 8.71
N GLY A 223 8.70 3.94 8.06
CA GLY A 223 7.34 3.72 7.60
C GLY A 223 7.03 2.23 7.60
N GLY A 224 5.76 1.87 7.68
CA GLY A 224 5.38 0.47 7.69
C GLY A 224 3.97 0.20 8.18
N GLY A 225 3.73 -1.05 8.52
CA GLY A 225 2.45 -1.56 8.98
C GLY A 225 2.23 -3.02 8.64
N THR A 226 1.23 -3.60 9.28
CA THR A 226 0.65 -4.93 8.98
C THR A 226 -0.86 -4.74 8.87
N ASP A 227 -1.50 -5.27 7.82
CA ASP A 227 -2.95 -5.21 7.65
C ASP A 227 -3.54 -6.55 7.18
N LEU A 228 -4.80 -6.80 7.56
CA LEU A 228 -5.50 -8.05 7.35
C LEU A 228 -6.69 -7.86 6.39
N THR A 229 -6.72 -8.66 5.33
CA THR A 229 -7.78 -8.67 4.31
C THR A 229 -8.45 -10.06 4.24
N PRO A 230 -9.39 -10.36 5.15
CA PRO A 230 -10.22 -11.57 5.07
C PRO A 230 -11.21 -11.53 3.91
N SER A 231 -11.72 -12.71 3.51
CA SER A 231 -12.96 -12.81 2.71
C SER A 231 -14.20 -13.11 3.57
N TYR A 232 -14.01 -13.62 4.80
CA TYR A 232 -15.06 -13.86 5.77
C TYR A 232 -14.63 -13.36 7.15
N ILE A 233 -15.52 -12.70 7.90
CA ILE A 233 -15.19 -12.23 9.25
C ILE A 233 -15.24 -13.41 10.23
N ILE A 234 -14.11 -13.71 10.84
CA ILE A 234 -14.03 -14.60 12.00
C ILE A 234 -13.52 -13.75 13.16
N GLU A 235 -14.42 -13.34 14.06
CA GLU A 235 -14.12 -12.31 15.07
C GLU A 235 -12.90 -12.64 15.93
N GLU A 236 -12.72 -13.91 16.33
CA GLU A 236 -11.58 -14.33 17.15
C GLU A 236 -10.23 -14.13 16.45
N ASP A 237 -10.18 -14.26 15.13
CA ASP A 237 -8.95 -14.08 14.34
C ASP A 237 -8.62 -12.59 14.17
N VAL A 238 -9.65 -11.76 13.95
CA VAL A 238 -9.49 -10.31 13.82
C VAL A 238 -9.08 -9.70 15.17
N LYS A 239 -9.70 -10.16 16.28
CA LYS A 239 -9.31 -9.82 17.66
C LYS A 239 -7.90 -10.29 17.98
N HIS A 240 -7.53 -11.52 17.63
CA HIS A 240 -6.15 -12.03 17.80
C HIS A 240 -5.15 -11.12 17.09
N PHE A 241 -5.33 -10.92 15.78
CA PHE A 241 -4.47 -10.09 14.93
C PHE A 241 -4.27 -8.68 15.52
N HIS A 242 -5.36 -7.96 15.76
CA HIS A 242 -5.30 -6.60 16.31
C HIS A 242 -4.68 -6.57 17.71
N SER A 243 -4.93 -7.57 18.56
CA SER A 243 -4.32 -7.63 19.90
C SER A 243 -2.80 -7.78 19.86
N ILE A 244 -2.26 -8.50 18.86
CA ILE A 244 -0.81 -8.63 18.68
C ILE A 244 -0.22 -7.31 18.17
N GLN A 245 -0.87 -6.65 17.20
CA GLN A 245 -0.43 -5.32 16.74
C GLN A 245 -0.47 -4.28 17.86
N LYS A 246 -1.52 -4.29 18.71
CA LYS A 246 -1.60 -3.42 19.89
C LYS A 246 -0.48 -3.69 20.90
N LYS A 247 -0.22 -4.97 21.24
CA LYS A 247 0.89 -5.34 22.15
C LYS A 247 2.26 -4.89 21.64
N ALA A 248 2.50 -4.92 20.33
CA ALA A 248 3.71 -4.39 19.72
C ALA A 248 3.83 -2.87 19.89
N CYS A 249 2.73 -2.13 19.69
CA CYS A 249 2.68 -0.68 19.86
C CYS A 249 2.81 -0.23 21.34
N ASP A 250 2.08 -0.87 22.24
CA ASP A 250 2.00 -0.53 23.67
C ASP A 250 3.36 -0.62 24.39
N LYS A 251 4.32 -1.37 23.84
CA LYS A 251 5.72 -1.44 24.33
C LYS A 251 6.49 -0.12 24.17
N PHE A 252 6.05 0.77 23.27
CA PHE A 252 6.75 2.00 22.90
C PHE A 252 5.94 3.24 23.30
N ASP A 253 4.66 3.29 22.92
CA ASP A 253 3.75 4.37 23.28
C ASP A 253 2.30 3.87 23.17
N PRO A 254 1.46 3.98 24.22
CA PRO A 254 0.07 3.49 24.19
C PRO A 254 -0.83 4.24 23.19
N THR A 255 -0.41 5.40 22.67
CA THR A 255 -1.12 6.14 21.63
C THR A 255 -0.84 5.63 20.22
N PHE A 256 0.21 4.84 20.02
CA PHE A 256 0.61 4.33 18.69
C PHE A 256 -0.46 3.45 18.06
N TYR A 257 -1.03 2.48 18.78
CA TYR A 257 -2.05 1.61 18.19
C TYR A 257 -3.30 2.39 17.75
N PRO A 258 -3.95 3.24 18.58
CA PRO A 258 -5.07 4.07 18.12
C PRO A 258 -4.73 4.97 16.92
N ARG A 259 -3.56 5.63 16.93
CA ARG A 259 -3.08 6.49 15.84
C ARG A 259 -2.90 5.70 14.53
N PHE A 260 -2.17 4.59 14.59
CA PHE A 260 -1.78 3.82 13.40
C PHE A 260 -2.88 2.88 12.91
N LYS A 261 -3.80 2.43 13.78
CA LYS A 261 -5.03 1.73 13.38
C LYS A 261 -5.94 2.65 12.58
N LYS A 262 -6.22 3.86 13.09
CA LYS A 262 -7.01 4.85 12.36
C LYS A 262 -6.37 5.21 11.01
N TRP A 263 -5.05 5.39 10.98
CA TRP A 263 -4.34 5.65 9.72
C TRP A 263 -4.40 4.47 8.74
N CYS A 264 -4.41 3.23 9.24
CA CYS A 264 -4.62 2.03 8.41
C CYS A 264 -6.02 2.05 7.73
N ASP A 265 -7.07 2.35 8.49
CA ASP A 265 -8.46 2.45 8.01
C ASP A 265 -8.66 3.58 6.99
N ASP A 266 -7.89 4.68 7.13
CA ASP A 266 -7.89 5.82 6.20
C ASP A 266 -7.05 5.54 4.93
N TYR A 267 -5.90 4.86 5.05
CA TYR A 267 -4.96 4.61 3.95
C TYR A 267 -5.50 3.57 2.96
N PHE A 268 -6.01 2.44 3.45
CA PHE A 268 -6.47 1.32 2.62
C PHE A 268 -7.90 1.51 2.05
N TYR A 269 -8.30 2.76 1.80
CA TYR A 269 -9.64 3.13 1.33
C TYR A 269 -9.74 3.21 -0.20
N ILE A 270 -10.62 2.38 -0.79
CA ILE A 270 -10.87 2.30 -2.23
C ILE A 270 -11.92 3.37 -2.59
N LYS A 271 -11.45 4.59 -2.87
CA LYS A 271 -12.30 5.79 -3.05
C LYS A 271 -13.46 5.62 -4.03
N HIS A 272 -13.26 4.90 -5.14
CA HIS A 272 -14.30 4.67 -6.15
C HIS A 272 -15.30 3.54 -5.80
N ARG A 273 -15.10 2.84 -4.69
CA ARG A 273 -16.01 1.80 -4.17
C ARG A 273 -16.70 2.20 -2.86
N GLY A 274 -16.14 3.15 -2.11
CA GLY A 274 -16.67 3.55 -0.80
C GLY A 274 -16.30 2.62 0.35
N GLU A 275 -15.39 1.66 0.13
CA GLU A 275 -15.02 0.59 1.06
C GLU A 275 -13.50 0.57 1.31
N ARG A 276 -13.06 -0.03 2.42
CA ARG A 276 -11.64 -0.38 2.66
C ARG A 276 -11.32 -1.72 2.00
N ARG A 277 -10.03 -1.93 1.71
CA ARG A 277 -9.50 -3.20 1.17
C ARG A 277 -9.84 -4.40 2.06
N GLY A 278 -9.62 -4.23 3.37
CA GLY A 278 -9.81 -5.23 4.43
C GLY A 278 -10.20 -4.59 5.76
N LEU A 279 -9.83 -5.23 6.88
CA LEU A 279 -10.23 -4.86 8.25
C LEU A 279 -9.13 -4.10 9.03
N GLY A 280 -8.25 -3.43 8.30
CA GLY A 280 -7.17 -2.62 8.86
C GLY A 280 -6.09 -3.43 9.59
N GLY A 281 -5.46 -2.79 10.56
CA GLY A 281 -4.29 -3.26 11.27
C GLY A 281 -3.54 -2.08 11.86
N ILE A 282 -2.26 -1.89 11.50
CA ILE A 282 -1.52 -0.65 11.75
C ILE A 282 -0.90 -0.13 10.46
N PHE A 283 -0.82 1.18 10.31
CA PHE A 283 -0.10 1.86 9.24
C PHE A 283 0.56 3.15 9.77
N PHE A 284 1.81 3.37 9.37
CA PHE A 284 2.56 4.59 9.63
C PHE A 284 3.49 4.94 8.47
N ASP A 285 3.73 6.23 8.29
CA ASP A 285 4.65 6.79 7.29
C ASP A 285 5.24 8.09 7.85
N ASP A 286 6.32 8.57 7.25
CA ASP A 286 7.00 9.81 7.66
C ASP A 286 7.33 9.85 9.18
N LEU A 287 7.52 8.69 9.83
CA LEU A 287 7.66 8.57 11.28
C LEU A 287 9.10 8.92 11.71
N ASN A 288 9.26 10.13 12.25
CA ASN A 288 10.52 10.70 12.74
C ASN A 288 10.32 11.70 13.91
N ASP A 289 9.17 11.60 14.60
CA ASP A 289 8.76 12.42 15.74
C ASP A 289 9.33 11.95 17.10
N TYR A 290 10.16 10.89 17.09
CA TYR A 290 10.85 10.31 18.25
C TYR A 290 12.34 10.07 17.94
N ASP A 291 13.10 9.63 18.94
CA ASP A 291 14.49 9.22 18.75
C ASP A 291 14.64 8.07 17.73
N GLN A 292 15.73 8.09 16.95
CA GLN A 292 15.97 7.16 15.85
C GLN A 292 16.17 5.71 16.33
N GLU A 293 16.78 5.51 17.50
CA GLU A 293 16.99 4.18 18.08
C GLU A 293 15.69 3.61 18.64
N MET A 294 14.86 4.45 19.25
CA MET A 294 13.50 4.10 19.70
C MET A 294 12.65 3.63 18.51
N LEU A 295 12.65 4.38 17.40
CA LEU A 295 11.88 4.03 16.20
C LEU A 295 12.43 2.80 15.44
N LEU A 296 13.74 2.57 15.46
CA LEU A 296 14.34 1.31 15.00
C LEU A 296 13.84 0.12 15.85
N GLY A 297 13.77 0.29 17.17
CA GLY A 297 13.20 -0.69 18.08
C GLY A 297 11.72 -0.97 17.79
N PHE A 298 10.92 0.09 17.60
CA PHE A 298 9.50 -0.02 17.26
C PHE A 298 9.26 -0.77 15.94
N ALA A 299 9.98 -0.39 14.88
CA ALA A 299 9.90 -1.08 13.60
C ALA A 299 10.31 -2.56 13.70
N THR A 300 11.32 -2.88 14.53
CA THR A 300 11.76 -4.26 14.80
C THR A 300 10.68 -5.07 15.51
N GLU A 301 10.05 -4.51 16.54
CA GLU A 301 8.97 -5.18 17.28
C GLU A 301 7.75 -5.43 16.38
N CYS A 302 7.32 -4.43 15.61
CA CYS A 302 6.22 -4.59 14.66
C CYS A 302 6.52 -5.63 13.58
N ALA A 303 7.74 -5.66 13.03
CA ALA A 303 8.17 -6.69 12.07
C ALA A 303 8.15 -8.10 12.68
N LYS A 304 8.64 -8.26 13.92
CA LYS A 304 8.59 -9.54 14.65
C LYS A 304 7.18 -9.95 15.09
N SER A 305 6.23 -9.01 15.13
CA SER A 305 4.82 -9.30 15.43
C SER A 305 4.07 -10.05 14.31
N VAL A 306 4.60 -10.08 13.08
CA VAL A 306 3.93 -10.64 11.89
C VAL A 306 3.62 -12.13 12.05
N VAL A 307 4.63 -12.95 12.37
CA VAL A 307 4.47 -14.41 12.54
C VAL A 307 3.44 -14.75 13.63
N PRO A 308 3.52 -14.25 14.88
CA PRO A 308 2.53 -14.54 15.91
C PRO A 308 1.15 -13.93 15.64
N ALA A 309 1.05 -12.85 14.86
CA ALA A 309 -0.25 -12.28 14.46
C ALA A 309 -0.98 -13.13 13.41
N TYR A 310 -0.25 -13.85 12.54
CA TYR A 310 -0.82 -14.47 11.34
C TYR A 310 -0.80 -16.00 11.33
N ILE A 311 0.30 -16.66 11.69
CA ILE A 311 0.40 -18.13 11.60
C ILE A 311 -0.66 -18.85 12.44
N PRO A 312 -0.99 -18.42 13.69
CA PRO A 312 -2.08 -19.03 14.45
C PRO A 312 -3.46 -18.95 13.78
N ILE A 313 -3.69 -17.94 12.92
CA ILE A 313 -4.92 -17.84 12.12
C ILE A 313 -4.86 -18.84 10.96
N ILE A 314 -3.74 -18.92 10.25
CA ILE A 314 -3.57 -19.86 9.14
C ILE A 314 -3.73 -21.31 9.60
N GLU A 315 -3.09 -21.71 10.71
CA GLU A 315 -3.22 -23.06 11.26
C GLU A 315 -4.67 -23.42 11.63
N LYS A 316 -5.47 -22.46 12.10
CA LYS A 316 -6.91 -22.69 12.37
C LYS A 316 -7.77 -22.78 11.12
N ARG A 317 -7.42 -22.07 10.03
CA ARG A 317 -8.32 -21.86 8.88
C ARG A 317 -7.94 -22.59 7.61
N LYS A 318 -6.71 -23.06 7.48
CA LYS A 318 -6.19 -23.68 6.25
C LYS A 318 -7.04 -24.86 5.75
N ASP A 319 -7.56 -25.68 6.68
CA ASP A 319 -8.37 -26.87 6.40
C ASP A 319 -9.90 -26.64 6.53
N THR A 320 -10.37 -25.39 6.68
CA THR A 320 -11.81 -25.11 6.81
C THR A 320 -12.55 -25.46 5.51
N PRO A 321 -13.57 -26.34 5.51
CA PRO A 321 -14.31 -26.68 4.29
C PRO A 321 -14.98 -25.46 3.66
N PHE A 322 -14.94 -25.35 2.34
CA PHE A 322 -15.54 -24.24 1.59
C PHE A 322 -16.24 -24.73 0.31
N THR A 323 -17.16 -23.92 -0.22
CA THR A 323 -17.89 -24.19 -1.47
C THR A 323 -17.39 -23.28 -2.60
N GLU A 324 -17.86 -23.54 -3.83
CA GLU A 324 -17.51 -22.69 -4.98
C GLU A 324 -18.04 -21.25 -4.83
N GLU A 325 -19.14 -21.04 -4.11
CA GLU A 325 -19.64 -19.71 -3.75
C GLU A 325 -18.65 -18.98 -2.85
N HIS A 326 -18.14 -19.65 -1.80
CA HIS A 326 -17.10 -19.07 -0.93
C HIS A 326 -15.83 -18.71 -1.71
N LYS A 327 -15.43 -19.56 -2.67
CA LYS A 327 -14.28 -19.30 -3.54
C LYS A 327 -14.57 -18.14 -4.50
N ALA A 328 -15.75 -18.06 -5.10
CA ALA A 328 -16.16 -16.96 -5.97
C ALA A 328 -16.17 -15.61 -5.24
N TRP A 329 -16.62 -15.56 -3.99
CA TRP A 329 -16.52 -14.36 -3.16
C TRP A 329 -15.08 -13.97 -2.85
N GLN A 330 -14.21 -14.93 -2.49
CA GLN A 330 -12.76 -14.67 -2.32
C GLN A 330 -12.16 -14.01 -3.58
N GLN A 331 -12.55 -14.48 -4.77
CA GLN A 331 -12.09 -13.90 -6.04
C GLN A 331 -12.56 -12.46 -6.26
N LEU A 332 -13.78 -12.11 -5.85
CA LEU A 332 -14.30 -10.74 -5.87
C LEU A 332 -13.58 -9.82 -4.87
N ARG A 333 -13.30 -10.32 -3.65
CA ARG A 333 -12.49 -9.58 -2.66
C ARG A 333 -11.05 -9.36 -3.13
N ARG A 334 -10.46 -10.35 -3.80
CA ARG A 334 -9.16 -10.21 -4.48
C ARG A 334 -9.20 -9.21 -5.64
N GLY A 335 -10.31 -9.08 -6.35
CA GLY A 335 -10.54 -7.99 -7.31
C GLY A 335 -10.41 -6.60 -6.65
N ARG A 336 -10.97 -6.40 -5.45
CA ARG A 336 -10.78 -5.17 -4.65
C ARG A 336 -9.33 -4.95 -4.22
N TYR A 337 -8.61 -6.02 -3.91
CA TYR A 337 -7.18 -5.96 -3.58
C TYR A 337 -6.34 -5.44 -4.77
N VAL A 338 -6.61 -5.96 -5.98
CA VAL A 338 -5.99 -5.49 -7.23
C VAL A 338 -6.38 -4.04 -7.54
N GLU A 339 -7.66 -3.67 -7.39
CA GLU A 339 -8.14 -2.29 -7.56
C GLU A 339 -7.40 -1.30 -6.65
N PHE A 340 -7.14 -1.66 -5.39
CA PHE A 340 -6.36 -0.80 -4.49
C PHE A 340 -4.91 -0.68 -4.95
N ASN A 341 -4.22 -1.80 -5.17
CA ASN A 341 -2.78 -1.80 -5.45
C ASN A 341 -2.44 -1.07 -6.77
N LEU A 342 -3.27 -1.20 -7.81
CA LEU A 342 -3.00 -0.60 -9.12
C LEU A 342 -3.46 0.87 -9.24
N VAL A 343 -4.38 1.34 -8.39
CA VAL A 343 -4.98 2.70 -8.51
C VAL A 343 -4.55 3.65 -7.39
N TYR A 344 -4.37 3.15 -6.17
CA TYR A 344 -4.19 3.98 -4.97
C TYR A 344 -2.88 3.73 -4.21
N ASP A 345 -2.30 2.53 -4.27
CA ASP A 345 -1.09 2.27 -3.51
C ASP A 345 0.10 3.11 -4.02
N ARG A 346 0.67 3.91 -3.12
CA ARG A 346 1.82 4.77 -3.39
C ARG A 346 3.06 3.94 -3.70
N GLY A 347 3.28 2.81 -3.01
CA GLY A 347 4.46 1.97 -3.20
C GLY A 347 4.52 1.36 -4.60
N THR A 348 3.44 0.71 -5.00
CA THR A 348 3.25 0.13 -6.34
C THR A 348 3.35 1.21 -7.42
N THR A 349 2.63 2.33 -7.25
CA THR A 349 2.64 3.45 -8.22
C THR A 349 4.03 4.07 -8.38
N PHE A 350 4.78 4.22 -7.29
CA PHE A 350 6.14 4.76 -7.31
C PHE A 350 7.08 3.79 -8.03
N GLY A 351 7.14 2.53 -7.59
CA GLY A 351 8.04 1.52 -8.17
C GLY A 351 7.87 1.33 -9.67
N LEU A 352 6.63 1.29 -10.16
CA LEU A 352 6.33 1.19 -11.60
C LEU A 352 6.76 2.45 -12.38
N LYS A 353 6.71 3.64 -11.78
CA LYS A 353 7.10 4.91 -12.42
C LYS A 353 8.61 5.18 -12.37
N THR A 354 9.31 4.66 -11.36
CA THR A 354 10.76 4.86 -11.19
C THR A 354 11.61 3.72 -11.76
N GLY A 355 11.00 2.75 -12.42
CA GLY A 355 11.72 1.64 -13.05
C GLY A 355 12.34 0.66 -12.05
N GLY A 356 11.64 0.33 -10.95
CA GLY A 356 12.05 -0.77 -10.08
C GLY A 356 11.61 -2.13 -10.64
N ARG A 357 12.17 -3.22 -10.09
CA ARG A 357 11.95 -4.61 -10.54
C ARG A 357 10.47 -4.97 -10.58
N ILE A 358 9.89 -4.95 -11.78
CA ILE A 358 8.44 -5.08 -12.01
C ILE A 358 7.87 -6.34 -11.36
N GLU A 359 8.54 -7.49 -11.53
CA GLU A 359 8.11 -8.76 -10.93
C GLU A 359 8.11 -8.74 -9.38
N SER A 360 9.03 -7.99 -8.75
CA SER A 360 9.05 -7.81 -7.30
C SER A 360 7.97 -6.86 -6.80
N ILE A 361 7.52 -5.92 -7.64
CA ILE A 361 6.41 -5.00 -7.32
C ILE A 361 5.06 -5.70 -7.48
N LEU A 362 4.88 -6.44 -8.59
CA LEU A 362 3.63 -7.12 -8.94
C LEU A 362 3.47 -8.49 -8.27
N VAL A 363 4.43 -8.93 -7.44
CA VAL A 363 4.22 -10.07 -6.52
C VAL A 363 3.00 -9.88 -5.62
N SER A 364 2.65 -8.61 -5.34
CA SER A 364 1.50 -8.18 -4.54
C SER A 364 0.14 -8.47 -5.18
N LEU A 365 0.09 -8.86 -6.45
CA LEU A 365 -1.15 -9.27 -7.10
C LEU A 365 -1.40 -10.77 -6.87
N PRO A 366 -2.63 -11.20 -6.53
CA PRO A 366 -2.97 -12.61 -6.38
C PRO A 366 -2.85 -13.36 -7.72
N LEU A 367 -2.70 -14.68 -7.66
CA LEU A 367 -2.65 -15.52 -8.86
C LEU A 367 -3.98 -15.48 -9.64
N THR A 368 -5.10 -15.35 -8.92
CA THR A 368 -6.44 -15.22 -9.50
C THR A 368 -7.26 -14.12 -8.80
N ALA A 369 -8.07 -13.40 -9.59
CA ALA A 369 -9.07 -12.44 -9.14
C ALA A 369 -10.28 -12.42 -10.11
N ARG A 370 -11.45 -11.96 -9.65
CA ARG A 370 -12.69 -11.86 -10.44
C ARG A 370 -13.30 -10.47 -10.33
N TRP A 371 -13.88 -10.02 -11.43
CA TRP A 371 -14.83 -8.90 -11.46
C TRP A 371 -16.16 -9.41 -12.00
N GLN A 372 -17.25 -9.01 -11.35
CA GLN A 372 -18.61 -9.29 -11.78
C GLN A 372 -19.38 -7.99 -11.83
N TYR A 373 -20.14 -7.80 -12.91
CA TYR A 373 -20.98 -6.62 -13.10
C TYR A 373 -22.06 -6.56 -12.02
N ASP A 374 -22.17 -5.41 -11.35
CA ASP A 374 -23.15 -5.06 -10.31
C ASP A 374 -23.42 -6.17 -9.26
N HIS A 375 -22.39 -6.92 -8.86
CA HIS A 375 -22.52 -7.92 -7.81
C HIS A 375 -22.69 -7.25 -6.43
N GLN A 376 -23.81 -7.54 -5.76
CA GLN A 376 -24.12 -7.12 -4.40
C GLN A 376 -24.46 -8.37 -3.58
N PRO A 377 -23.82 -8.61 -2.41
CA PRO A 377 -24.16 -9.74 -1.55
C PRO A 377 -25.50 -9.51 -0.83
N ASP A 378 -26.22 -10.59 -0.54
CA ASP A 378 -27.51 -10.53 0.16
C ASP A 378 -27.37 -9.92 1.56
N VAL A 379 -28.26 -8.99 1.90
CA VAL A 379 -28.20 -8.27 3.18
C VAL A 379 -28.31 -9.24 4.36
N GLY A 380 -27.28 -9.23 5.21
CA GLY A 380 -27.17 -10.13 6.38
C GLY A 380 -26.36 -11.40 6.14
N SER A 381 -25.95 -11.71 4.91
CA SER A 381 -25.00 -12.80 4.62
C SER A 381 -23.61 -12.53 5.21
N GLU A 382 -22.75 -13.54 5.28
CA GLU A 382 -21.38 -13.37 5.78
C GLU A 382 -20.52 -12.48 4.86
N GLU A 383 -20.78 -12.53 3.54
CA GLU A 383 -20.20 -11.63 2.54
C GLU A 383 -20.63 -10.18 2.78
N TRP A 384 -21.92 -9.97 3.09
CA TRP A 384 -22.44 -8.65 3.42
C TRP A 384 -21.85 -8.12 4.74
N LYS A 385 -21.65 -8.96 5.77
CA LYS A 385 -21.00 -8.55 7.02
C LYS A 385 -19.56 -8.06 6.80
N LEU A 386 -18.81 -8.72 5.90
CA LEU A 386 -17.50 -8.22 5.48
C LEU A 386 -17.62 -6.85 4.79
N LEU A 387 -18.52 -6.73 3.81
CA LEU A 387 -18.71 -5.49 3.06
C LEU A 387 -19.10 -4.32 3.98
N ASP A 388 -20.03 -4.54 4.92
CA ASP A 388 -20.39 -3.57 5.96
C ASP A 388 -19.17 -3.14 6.79
N ALA A 389 -18.34 -4.07 7.28
CA ALA A 389 -17.14 -3.72 8.05
C ALA A 389 -16.08 -2.97 7.21
N CYS A 390 -16.03 -3.20 5.89
CA CYS A 390 -15.18 -2.42 4.99
C CYS A 390 -15.75 -1.02 4.68
N ILE A 391 -17.07 -0.83 4.69
CA ILE A 391 -17.71 0.50 4.52
C ILE A 391 -17.70 1.29 5.85
N ASN A 392 -17.87 0.59 6.96
CA ASN A 392 -18.00 1.10 8.33
C ASN A 392 -16.92 0.45 9.21
N PRO A 393 -15.68 1.00 9.25
CA PRO A 393 -14.59 0.41 10.01
C PRO A 393 -14.92 0.35 11.50
N LYS A 394 -14.60 -0.78 12.12
CA LYS A 394 -14.97 -1.12 13.49
C LYS A 394 -13.76 -1.05 14.41
N GLU A 395 -13.99 -0.82 15.70
CA GLU A 395 -12.97 -1.10 16.72
C GLU A 395 -13.05 -2.59 17.07
N TRP A 396 -11.89 -3.25 17.13
CA TRP A 396 -11.79 -4.71 17.26
C TRP A 396 -11.38 -5.18 18.66
N LEU A 397 -10.99 -4.27 19.55
CA LEU A 397 -10.46 -4.53 20.89
C LEU A 397 -11.22 -3.76 21.97
#